data_AF-A0A932PZX7-F1
#
_entry.id   AF-A0A932PZX7-F1
#
_cell.length_a   1.000
_cell.length_b   1.000
_cell.length_c   1.000
_cell.angle_alpha   90.00
_cell.angle_beta   90.00
_cell.angle_gamma   90.00
#
_symmetry.space_group_name_H-M   'P 1'
#
loop_
_entity.id
_entity.type
_entity.pdbx_description
1 polymer ?
#
loop_
_entity_poly.entity_id
_entity_poly.type
_entity_poly.pdbx_seq_one_letter_code
_entity_poly.pdbx_strand_id
1 'polypeptide(L)'
;MAKNNKKRDPIPNEFSGIAQAAEFWETHDLTDYEDVWRNVNFKVNLKTRRKQIQLEPALASEFSKRARAKKIPLTAYVNRVLKDYLKRAA
;
A
#
# COMPACT_ATOMS: atom_id res chain seq x y z
N MET A 1 24.94 2.26 18.17
CA MET A 1 23.52 2.12 18.54
C MET A 1 23.45 1.43 19.89
N ALA A 2 22.62 1.93 20.82
CA ALA A 2 22.65 1.54 22.22
C ALA A 2 22.29 0.05 22.38
N LYS A 3 23.16 -0.73 23.04
CA LYS A 3 22.87 -2.13 23.38
C LYS A 3 21.69 -2.13 24.36
N ASN A 4 20.51 -2.52 23.87
CA ASN A 4 19.33 -2.72 24.69
C ASN A 4 19.58 -3.91 25.62
N ASN A 5 19.84 -3.65 26.89
CA ASN A 5 20.22 -4.66 27.89
C ASN A 5 18.98 -5.32 28.54
N LYS A 6 17.84 -5.36 27.81
CA LYS A 6 16.61 -5.98 28.28
C LYS A 6 16.76 -7.51 28.25
N LYS A 7 16.48 -8.16 29.39
CA LYS A 7 16.18 -9.59 29.41
C LYS A 7 14.91 -9.79 28.57
N ARG A 8 15.07 -10.32 27.35
CA ARG A 8 13.97 -10.72 26.47
C ARG A 8 13.89 -12.24 26.45
N ASP A 9 12.69 -12.78 26.28
CA ASP A 9 12.52 -14.22 26.12
C ASP A 9 13.17 -14.68 24.80
N PRO A 10 13.80 -15.86 24.75
CA PRO A 10 14.37 -16.35 23.50
C PRO A 10 13.27 -16.71 22.51
N ILE A 11 13.49 -16.40 21.23
CA ILE A 11 12.61 -16.91 20.17
C ILE A 11 12.72 -18.45 20.16
N PRO A 12 11.60 -19.20 20.22
CA PRO A 12 11.63 -20.65 20.08
C PRO A 12 12.28 -21.07 18.77
N ASN A 13 13.03 -22.17 18.78
CA ASN A 13 13.62 -22.73 17.56
C ASN A 13 12.55 -23.06 16.51
N GLU A 14 11.41 -23.55 16.95
CA GLU A 14 10.22 -23.82 16.14
C GLU A 14 8.97 -23.43 16.92
N PHE A 15 7.98 -22.88 16.22
CA PHE A 15 6.62 -22.73 16.75
C PHE A 15 5.81 -23.96 16.36
N SER A 16 4.98 -24.47 17.28
CA SER A 16 4.06 -25.58 17.03
C SER A 16 2.96 -25.26 16.01
N GLY A 17 2.81 -23.98 15.65
CA GLY A 17 1.93 -23.51 14.59
C GLY A 17 1.81 -21.98 14.54
N ILE A 18 1.00 -21.47 13.62
CA ILE A 18 0.79 -20.03 13.43
C ILE A 18 0.15 -19.39 14.67
N ALA A 19 -0.77 -20.08 15.35
CA ALA A 19 -1.44 -19.56 16.55
C ALA A 19 -0.44 -19.26 17.69
N GLN A 20 0.47 -20.20 17.96
CA GLN A 20 1.51 -20.01 18.97
C GLN A 20 2.48 -18.89 18.59
N ALA A 21 2.84 -18.78 17.29
CA ALA A 21 3.66 -17.67 16.81
C ALA A 21 2.97 -16.32 17.01
N ALA A 22 1.65 -16.24 16.75
CA ALA A 22 0.87 -15.03 16.98
C ALA A 22 0.84 -14.66 18.47
N GLU A 23 0.53 -15.61 19.36
CA GLU A 23 0.54 -15.38 20.83
C GLU A 23 1.89 -14.87 21.33
N PHE A 24 3.00 -15.41 20.80
CA PHE A 24 4.33 -14.92 21.13
C PHE A 24 4.52 -13.46 20.69
N TRP A 25 4.22 -13.14 19.43
CA TRP A 25 4.42 -11.79 18.89
C TRP A 25 3.38 -10.76 19.33
N GLU A 26 2.29 -11.14 20.00
CA GLU A 26 1.38 -10.19 20.66
C GLU A 26 2.05 -9.43 21.81
N THR A 27 2.99 -10.08 22.50
CA THR A 27 3.66 -9.54 23.69
C THR A 27 5.13 -9.15 23.43
N HIS A 28 5.67 -9.52 22.27
CA HIS A 28 7.07 -9.30 21.89
C HIS A 28 7.19 -8.37 20.68
N ASP A 29 8.12 -7.43 20.71
CA ASP A 29 8.43 -6.57 19.57
C ASP A 29 9.53 -7.22 18.70
N LEU A 30 9.33 -7.26 17.39
CA LEU A 30 10.33 -7.79 16.45
C LEU A 30 11.66 -7.03 16.54
N THR A 31 11.61 -5.72 16.79
CA THR A 31 12.80 -4.84 16.89
C THR A 31 13.66 -5.16 18.10
N ASP A 32 13.09 -5.78 19.14
CA ASP A 32 13.87 -6.28 20.27
C ASP A 32 14.77 -7.45 19.88
N TYR A 33 14.71 -8.00 18.65
CA TYR A 33 15.48 -9.18 18.18
C TYR A 33 16.37 -8.90 16.95
N GLU A 34 16.74 -7.65 16.71
CA GLU A 34 17.51 -7.24 15.51
C GLU A 34 18.83 -8.02 15.33
N ASP A 35 19.49 -8.40 16.42
CA ASP A 35 20.74 -9.18 16.46
C ASP A 35 20.62 -10.60 15.88
N VAL A 36 19.40 -11.16 15.79
CA VAL A 36 19.16 -12.47 15.18
C VAL A 36 18.53 -12.38 13.79
N TRP A 37 18.30 -11.16 13.28
CA TRP A 37 17.77 -10.99 11.93
C TRP A 37 18.79 -11.43 10.89
N ARG A 38 18.29 -12.04 9.82
CA ARG A 38 19.08 -12.33 8.62
C ARG A 38 18.83 -11.23 7.60
N ASN A 39 19.89 -10.64 7.07
CA ASN A 39 19.77 -9.67 5.98
C ASN A 39 19.14 -10.33 4.75
N VAL A 40 18.01 -9.79 4.29
CA VAL A 40 17.31 -10.26 3.09
C VAL A 40 17.37 -9.15 2.05
N ASN A 41 17.90 -9.45 0.87
CA ASN A 41 17.90 -8.49 -0.24
C ASN A 41 16.70 -8.74 -1.14
N PHE A 42 15.79 -7.78 -1.24
CA PHE A 42 14.62 -7.87 -2.11
C PHE A 42 14.45 -6.57 -2.91
N LYS A 43 13.94 -6.71 -4.14
CA LYS A 43 13.66 -5.57 -5.02
C LYS A 43 12.17 -5.26 -4.99
N VAL A 44 11.79 -4.10 -4.45
CA VAL A 44 10.41 -3.60 -4.55
C VAL A 44 10.34 -2.60 -5.70
N ASN A 45 9.48 -2.89 -6.68
CA ASN A 45 9.18 -1.94 -7.74
C ASN A 45 8.01 -1.04 -7.32
N LEU A 46 8.31 0.07 -6.65
CA LEU A 46 7.32 1.06 -6.22
C LEU A 46 6.86 1.99 -7.36
N LYS A 47 7.18 1.71 -8.64
CA LYS A 47 6.74 2.55 -9.76
C LYS A 47 5.23 2.43 -9.93
N THR A 48 4.48 3.32 -9.28
CA THR A 48 3.08 3.59 -9.59
C THR A 48 3.00 4.06 -11.03
N ARG A 49 2.54 3.20 -11.94
CA ARG A 49 2.31 3.55 -13.36
C ARG A 49 1.22 4.61 -13.57
N ARG A 50 0.66 5.16 -12.49
CA ARG A 50 -0.46 6.09 -12.52
C ARG A 50 0.10 7.51 -12.48
N LYS A 51 -0.21 8.29 -13.51
CA LYS A 51 -0.02 9.75 -13.49
C LYS A 51 -1.24 10.37 -12.81
N GLN A 52 -1.00 11.31 -11.90
CA GLN A 52 -2.05 12.10 -11.27
C GLN A 52 -2.06 13.48 -11.91
N ILE A 53 -3.25 13.99 -12.18
CA ILE A 53 -3.48 15.37 -12.61
C ILE A 53 -4.45 16.01 -11.63
N GLN A 54 -4.26 17.29 -11.35
CA GLN A 54 -5.22 18.06 -10.57
C GLN A 54 -6.36 18.51 -11.48
N LEU A 55 -7.59 18.45 -10.97
CA LEU A 55 -8.78 18.96 -11.65
C LEU A 55 -9.35 20.09 -10.80
N GLU A 56 -9.87 21.13 -11.46
CA GLU A 56 -10.61 22.17 -10.77
C GLU A 56 -11.81 21.58 -10.00
N PRO A 57 -12.16 22.10 -8.81
CA PRO A 57 -13.22 21.52 -7.97
C PRO A 57 -14.57 21.40 -8.69
N ALA A 58 -14.96 22.42 -9.45
CA ALA A 58 -16.21 22.42 -10.21
C ALA A 58 -16.21 21.31 -11.27
N LEU A 59 -15.10 21.15 -11.99
CA LEU A 59 -14.93 20.13 -13.01
C LEU A 59 -14.97 18.72 -12.40
N ALA A 60 -14.26 18.49 -11.29
CA ALA A 60 -14.26 17.23 -10.57
C ALA A 60 -15.67 16.84 -10.09
N SER A 61 -16.44 17.80 -9.57
CA SER A 61 -17.83 17.61 -9.15
C SER A 61 -18.72 17.18 -10.33
N GLU A 62 -18.58 17.86 -11.46
CA GLU A 62 -19.37 17.58 -12.66
C GLU A 62 -19.06 16.19 -13.25
N PHE A 63 -17.78 15.84 -13.38
CA PHE A 63 -17.38 14.50 -13.82
C PHE A 63 -17.89 13.42 -12.87
N SER A 64 -17.87 13.67 -11.55
CA SER A 64 -18.36 12.73 -10.55
C SER A 64 -19.85 12.48 -10.66
N LYS A 65 -20.66 13.54 -10.83
CA LYS A 65 -22.11 13.42 -11.06
C LYS A 65 -22.41 12.60 -12.31
N ARG A 66 -21.75 12.91 -13.42
CA ARG A 66 -21.94 12.21 -14.70
C ARG A 66 -21.49 10.75 -14.67
N ALA A 67 -20.37 10.46 -14.00
CA ALA A 67 -19.88 9.09 -13.83
C ALA A 67 -20.87 8.24 -13.00
N ARG A 68 -21.40 8.80 -11.90
CA ARG A 68 -22.43 8.17 -11.06
C ARG A 68 -23.72 7.88 -11.84
N ALA A 69 -24.23 8.87 -12.58
CA ALA A 69 -25.42 8.69 -13.42
C ALA A 69 -25.24 7.56 -14.46
N LYS A 70 -24.00 7.36 -14.94
CA LYS A 70 -23.64 6.30 -15.89
C LYS A 70 -23.22 4.99 -15.23
N LYS A 71 -23.25 4.88 -13.89
CA LYS A 71 -22.83 3.71 -13.10
C LYS A 71 -21.42 3.20 -13.46
N ILE A 72 -20.49 4.11 -13.73
CA ILE A 72 -19.10 3.78 -14.06
C ILE A 72 -18.12 4.53 -13.14
N PRO A 73 -16.91 4.00 -12.90
CA PRO A 73 -15.89 4.70 -12.12
C PRO A 73 -15.53 6.06 -12.72
N LEU A 74 -15.28 7.05 -11.86
CA LEU A 74 -14.85 8.40 -12.26
C LEU A 74 -13.63 8.36 -13.18
N THR A 75 -12.63 7.56 -12.82
CA THR A 75 -11.39 7.39 -13.61
C THR A 75 -11.66 6.83 -15.00
N ALA A 76 -12.56 5.86 -15.12
CA ALA A 76 -12.96 5.31 -16.42
C ALA A 76 -13.69 6.37 -17.27
N TYR A 77 -14.58 7.15 -16.65
CA TYR A 77 -15.31 8.20 -17.33
C TYR A 77 -14.40 9.33 -17.83
N VAL A 78 -13.52 9.84 -16.98
CA VAL A 78 -12.54 10.89 -17.34
C VAL A 78 -11.65 10.41 -18.49
N ASN A 79 -11.09 9.19 -18.39
CA ASN A 79 -10.24 8.64 -19.45
C ASN A 79 -10.97 8.50 -20.79
N ARG A 80 -12.25 8.10 -20.78
CA ARG A 80 -13.04 8.02 -22.00
C ARG A 80 -13.21 9.40 -22.64
N VAL A 81 -13.60 10.40 -21.85
CA VAL A 81 -13.80 11.78 -22.34
C VAL A 81 -12.50 12.35 -22.91
N LEU A 82 -11.37 12.17 -22.22
CA LEU A 82 -10.07 12.63 -22.72
C LEU A 82 -9.67 11.93 -24.02
N LYS A 83 -9.90 10.61 -24.14
CA LYS A 83 -9.65 9.87 -25.40
C LYS A 83 -10.52 10.40 -26.54
N ASP A 84 -11.79 10.64 -26.29
CA ASP A 84 -12.72 11.13 -27.31
C ASP A 84 -12.35 12.56 -27.73
N TYR A 85 -11.92 13.42 -26.80
CA TYR A 85 -11.41 14.76 -27.10
C TYR A 85 -10.16 14.69 -27.99
N LEU A 86 -9.17 13.88 -27.62
CA LEU A 86 -7.93 13.73 -28.40
C LEU A 86 -8.17 13.19 -29.81
N LYS A 87 -9.13 12.26 -29.98
CA LYS A 87 -9.51 11.74 -31.31
C LYS A 87 -10.15 12.78 -32.23
N ARG A 88 -10.84 13.78 -31.67
CA ARG A 88 -11.48 14.86 -32.44
C ARG A 88 -10.53 16.00 -32.76
N ALA A 89 -9.45 16.12 -31.98
CA ALA A 89 -8.41 17.13 -32.16
C ALA A 89 -7.29 16.67 -33.11
N ALA A 90 -7.31 15.41 -33.53
CA ALA A 90 -6.45 14.82 -34.55
C ALA A 90 -7.17 14.80 -35.90
#